data_AF-A0A922FEC9-F1
#
_entry.id   AF-A0A922FEC9-F1
#
_cell.length_a   1.000
_cell.length_b   1.000
_cell.length_c   1.000
_cell.angle_alpha   90.00
_cell.angle_beta   90.00
_cell.angle_gamma   90.00
#
_symmetry.space_group_name_H-M   'P 1'
#
loop_
_entity.id
_entity.type
_entity.pdbx_description
1 polymer ?
#
loop_
_entity_poly.entity_id
_entity_poly.type
_entity_poly.pdbx_seq_one_letter_code
_entity_poly.pdbx_strand_id
1 'polypeptide(L)'
;MASPTPDSSLTFTDNDLEGIDLDPSDFGSSIPLKKVPNGDVFEASRAGDIDRLKYLLELGINVNARDQWDSVALYYACLAGHLDAARMLLESGAICSEHTFDGDRCHYAALNLKVRKLLKAFEARPPPLGPLQASMREIFMGCGENRAYLEQANNQFQISALSSTGGSNSYHFPPDVVFFVQGRPIEAHRVILSARSSYFKGKFETDWKDRKEVRFAREKLSYTALYSLIHFFYSDRLEIVVDDMEDLVRICKVCKCESLQRILEKELIHQKYAEYKALRDIDDSQKRFILQGISLPEEDRLPASLHRILQIALANSTREQNQDNSVEEMSSYASAMQISDFLDDLADVSVQVDKKIFRCHQVVLASRSEYFRARLSRMKGFHEGKFSLPVDTLPCLEEHDLSMEAFEKMIEYM
;
A
#
# COMPACT_ATOMS: atom_id res chain seq x y z
N MET A 1 -40.69 37.73 -2.88
CA MET A 1 -39.56 38.66 -3.12
C MET A 1 -38.88 38.88 -1.78
N ALA A 2 -37.60 38.65 -1.55
CA ALA A 2 -36.47 38.20 -2.36
C ALA A 2 -35.46 37.52 -1.41
N SER A 3 -34.72 36.53 -1.88
CA SER A 3 -33.52 35.97 -1.22
C SER A 3 -32.30 36.87 -1.42
N PRO A 4 -31.34 36.86 -0.48
CA PRO A 4 -29.96 36.49 -0.82
C PRO A 4 -29.30 35.61 0.28
N THR A 5 -28.89 34.37 -0.01
CA THR A 5 -27.53 33.88 -0.40
C THR A 5 -26.49 33.73 0.73
N PRO A 6 -25.52 32.81 0.59
CA PRO A 6 -24.92 32.01 1.67
C PRO A 6 -23.51 32.46 2.08
N ASP A 7 -23.08 32.08 3.30
CA ASP A 7 -21.67 31.96 3.69
C ASP A 7 -21.57 30.66 4.49
N SER A 8 -21.00 29.57 3.99
CA SER A 8 -19.59 29.32 3.64
C SER A 8 -18.68 29.20 4.89
N SER A 9 -18.08 28.01 5.04
CA SER A 9 -17.14 27.55 6.09
C SER A 9 -17.70 27.18 7.47
N LEU A 10 -18.08 25.90 7.66
CA LEU A 10 -18.21 25.31 8.99
C LEU A 10 -16.82 24.93 9.50
N THR A 11 -16.30 25.84 10.33
CA THR A 11 -15.21 25.68 11.28
C THR A 11 -15.49 24.54 12.26
N PHE A 12 -14.46 23.77 12.57
CA PHE A 12 -14.45 22.74 13.62
C PHE A 12 -14.73 23.40 14.98
N THR A 13 -15.69 22.89 15.74
CA THR A 13 -15.85 23.26 17.16
C THR A 13 -14.95 22.39 18.02
N ASP A 14 -14.02 23.06 18.68
CA ASP A 14 -12.87 22.62 19.46
C ASP A 14 -13.28 22.47 20.95
N ASN A 15 -14.41 21.79 21.20
CA ASN A 15 -15.16 21.95 22.46
C ASN A 15 -14.57 21.27 23.71
N ASP A 16 -13.56 20.40 23.61
CA ASP A 16 -12.92 19.78 24.79
C ASP A 16 -11.62 20.48 25.23
N LEU A 17 -11.12 21.46 24.45
CA LEU A 17 -9.83 22.12 24.70
C LEU A 17 -9.88 23.66 24.57
N GLU A 18 -10.99 24.25 24.13
CA GLU A 18 -11.15 25.70 23.95
C GLU A 18 -11.15 26.55 25.24
N GLY A 19 -11.07 25.94 26.42
CA GLY A 19 -11.10 26.62 27.71
C GLY A 19 -9.79 26.59 28.51
N ILE A 20 -8.70 26.05 27.95
CA ILE A 20 -7.42 25.95 28.66
C ILE A 20 -6.61 27.23 28.36
N ASP A 21 -6.38 28.05 29.38
CA ASP A 21 -5.47 29.19 29.30
C ASP A 21 -4.04 28.63 29.25
N LEU A 22 -3.40 28.70 28.08
CA LEU A 22 -2.13 28.05 27.79
C LEU A 22 -0.98 29.05 27.90
N ASP A 23 0.02 28.71 28.71
CA ASP A 23 1.22 29.54 28.82
C ASP A 23 2.15 29.30 27.61
N PRO A 24 2.94 30.31 27.18
CA PRO A 24 3.96 30.13 26.14
C PRO A 24 4.94 28.96 26.42
N SER A 25 5.13 28.59 27.69
CA SER A 25 5.94 27.44 28.12
C SER A 25 5.34 26.09 27.71
N ASP A 26 4.01 25.98 27.56
CA ASP A 26 3.31 24.74 27.17
C ASP A 26 3.58 24.32 25.72
N PHE A 27 4.30 25.16 24.97
CA PHE A 27 4.67 24.94 23.58
C PHE A 27 6.17 24.64 23.38
N GLY A 28 6.97 24.66 24.44
CA GLY A 28 8.43 24.46 24.39
C GLY A 28 8.85 22.98 24.37
N SER A 29 10.04 22.70 23.83
CA SER A 29 10.74 21.42 24.06
C SER A 29 11.62 21.55 25.31
N SER A 30 11.68 20.52 26.15
CA SER A 30 12.57 20.52 27.32
C SER A 30 14.01 20.17 26.96
N ILE A 31 14.20 19.50 25.82
CA ILE A 31 15.51 19.11 25.28
C ILE A 31 15.89 20.09 24.16
N PRO A 32 17.09 20.68 24.18
CA PRO A 32 17.59 21.48 23.06
C PRO A 32 17.89 20.60 21.84
N LEU A 33 17.62 21.13 20.64
CA LEU A 33 17.98 20.47 19.38
C LEU A 33 19.48 20.20 19.34
N LYS A 34 19.86 18.95 19.03
CA LYS A 34 21.26 18.54 18.95
C LYS A 34 21.51 17.72 17.69
N LYS A 35 22.59 18.04 16.97
CA LYS A 35 23.04 17.23 15.83
C LYS A 35 23.68 15.93 16.30
N VAL A 36 23.24 14.81 15.73
CA VAL A 36 23.71 13.45 16.00
C VAL A 36 24.04 12.75 14.68
N PRO A 37 25.14 13.14 14.00
CA PRO A 37 25.43 12.68 12.63
C PRO A 37 25.59 11.15 12.51
N ASN A 38 25.98 10.47 13.58
CA ASN A 38 26.13 9.03 13.65
C ASN A 38 25.03 8.33 14.48
N GLY A 39 24.05 9.10 14.96
CA GLY A 39 22.97 8.55 15.78
C GLY A 39 22.05 7.63 14.98
N ASP A 40 21.46 6.66 15.67
CA ASP A 40 20.38 5.85 15.12
C ASP A 40 19.05 6.61 15.14
N VAL A 41 17.96 5.93 14.75
CA VAL A 41 16.63 6.56 14.68
C VAL A 41 16.13 7.03 16.04
N PHE A 42 16.48 6.33 17.13
CA PHE A 42 16.04 6.66 18.49
C PHE A 42 16.79 7.88 19.02
N GLU A 43 18.11 7.92 18.83
CA GLU A 43 18.93 9.08 19.20
C GLU A 43 18.56 10.33 18.40
N ALA A 44 18.36 10.19 17.09
CA ALA A 44 17.95 11.30 16.22
C ALA A 44 16.55 11.82 16.61
N SER A 45 15.60 10.93 16.93
CA SER A 45 14.27 11.31 17.42
C SER A 45 14.32 12.05 18.75
N ARG A 46 15.13 11.56 19.70
CA ARG A 46 15.30 12.18 21.02
C ARG A 46 15.99 13.55 20.94
N ALA A 47 16.91 13.73 19.98
CA ALA A 47 17.67 14.96 19.80
C ALA A 47 16.98 16.00 18.89
N GLY A 48 15.90 15.59 18.20
CA GLY A 48 15.20 16.42 17.22
C GLY A 48 16.03 16.68 15.95
N ASP A 49 16.97 15.78 15.61
CA ASP A 49 17.83 15.95 14.43
C ASP A 49 17.10 15.51 13.15
N ILE A 50 16.36 16.45 12.57
CA ILE A 50 15.51 16.24 11.39
C ILE A 50 16.32 15.76 10.18
N ASP A 51 17.51 16.31 9.95
CA ASP A 51 18.33 15.93 8.79
C ASP A 51 18.82 14.48 8.92
N ARG A 52 19.20 14.07 10.13
CA ARG A 52 19.59 12.67 10.39
C ARG A 52 18.40 11.74 10.28
N LEU A 53 17.24 12.10 10.84
CA LEU A 53 16.01 11.32 10.69
C LEU A 53 15.65 11.12 9.23
N LYS A 54 15.65 12.21 8.44
CA LYS A 54 15.37 12.17 7.01
C LYS A 54 16.29 11.20 6.28
N TYR A 55 17.61 11.33 6.50
CA TYR A 55 18.59 10.42 5.91
C TYR A 55 18.34 8.95 6.28
N LEU A 56 18.07 8.66 7.55
CA LEU A 56 17.79 7.30 7.99
C LEU A 56 16.51 6.74 7.38
N LEU A 57 15.44 7.53 7.31
CA LEU A 57 14.17 7.14 6.71
C LEU A 57 14.31 6.92 5.19
N GLU A 58 15.12 7.71 4.50
CA GLU A 58 15.47 7.52 3.09
C GLU A 58 16.23 6.20 2.85
N LEU A 59 17.01 5.72 3.84
CA LEU A 59 17.63 4.39 3.80
C LEU A 59 16.63 3.24 4.01
N GLY A 60 15.34 3.53 4.20
CA GLY A 60 14.30 2.52 4.33
C GLY A 60 14.31 1.80 5.68
N ILE A 61 14.82 2.44 6.74
CA ILE A 61 14.71 1.86 8.08
C ILE A 61 13.24 1.62 8.46
N ASN A 62 12.99 0.59 9.26
CA ASN A 62 11.69 0.39 9.84
C ASN A 62 11.45 1.47 10.92
N VAL A 63 10.57 2.43 10.63
CA VAL A 63 10.20 3.52 11.56
C VAL A 63 9.57 3.00 12.87
N ASN A 64 8.97 1.81 12.82
CA ASN A 64 8.35 1.11 13.95
C ASN A 64 9.31 0.10 14.59
N ALA A 65 10.60 0.17 14.26
CA ALA A 65 11.62 -0.60 14.98
C ALA A 65 11.60 -0.24 16.47
N ARG A 66 11.92 -1.24 17.29
CA ARG A 66 12.00 -1.10 18.74
C ARG A 66 13.46 -1.23 19.17
N ASP A 67 13.85 -0.42 20.15
CA ASP A 67 15.19 -0.45 20.74
C ASP A 67 15.31 -1.52 21.84
N GLN A 68 16.43 -1.51 22.56
CA GLN A 68 16.67 -2.42 23.69
C GLN A 68 15.74 -2.21 24.89
N TRP A 69 15.01 -1.10 24.94
CA TRP A 69 14.02 -0.78 25.97
C TRP A 69 12.58 -0.91 25.46
N ASP A 70 12.41 -1.58 24.33
CA ASP A 70 11.11 -1.82 23.70
C ASP A 70 10.36 -0.52 23.35
N SER A 71 11.11 0.54 23.04
CA SER A 71 10.56 1.85 22.69
C SER A 71 10.70 2.13 21.21
N VAL A 72 9.67 2.74 20.62
CA VAL A 72 9.67 3.20 19.23
C VAL A 72 10.26 4.61 19.11
N ALA A 73 10.77 4.96 17.93
CA ALA A 73 11.33 6.28 17.64
C ALA A 73 10.37 7.44 17.99
N LEU A 74 9.08 7.27 17.67
CA LEU A 74 8.04 8.27 17.93
C LEU A 74 7.92 8.63 19.41
N TYR A 75 8.06 7.65 20.30
CA TYR A 75 8.02 7.87 21.75
C TYR A 75 9.08 8.87 22.20
N TYR A 76 10.32 8.76 21.71
CA TYR A 76 11.39 9.69 22.06
C TYR A 76 11.18 11.11 21.55
N ALA A 77 10.67 11.25 20.33
CA ALA A 77 10.30 12.56 19.79
C ALA A 77 9.18 13.21 20.63
N CYS A 78 8.19 12.41 21.06
CA CYS A 78 7.12 12.88 21.93
C CYS A 78 7.62 13.30 23.31
N LEU A 79 8.44 12.44 23.95
CA LEU A 79 9.04 12.66 25.26
C LEU A 79 9.91 13.93 25.30
N ALA A 80 10.64 14.21 24.22
CA ALA A 80 11.48 15.38 24.08
C ALA A 80 10.70 16.66 23.67
N GLY A 81 9.44 16.51 23.23
CA GLY A 81 8.62 17.61 22.72
C GLY A 81 9.01 18.11 21.32
N HIS A 82 9.69 17.29 20.53
CA HIS A 82 10.15 17.65 19.19
C HIS A 82 9.06 17.43 18.14
N LEU A 83 8.26 18.48 17.90
CA LEU A 83 7.12 18.44 16.98
C LEU A 83 7.49 17.96 15.57
N ASP A 84 8.55 18.53 14.99
CA ASP A 84 8.91 18.23 13.60
C ASP A 84 9.46 16.80 13.44
N ALA A 85 10.16 16.29 14.45
CA ALA A 85 10.63 14.91 14.49
C ALA A 85 9.43 13.94 14.60
N ALA A 86 8.49 14.23 15.50
CA ALA A 86 7.27 13.43 15.65
C ALA A 86 6.44 13.43 14.34
N ARG A 87 6.30 14.59 13.69
CA ARG A 87 5.60 14.73 12.40
C ARG A 87 6.25 13.88 11.32
N MET A 88 7.57 14.00 11.15
CA MET A 88 8.31 13.24 10.14
C MET A 88 8.17 11.72 10.36
N LEU A 89 8.21 11.25 11.60
CA LEU A 89 8.02 9.84 11.93
C LEU A 89 6.61 9.37 11.59
N LEU A 90 5.58 10.13 11.95
CA LEU A 90 4.17 9.81 11.64
C LEU A 90 3.90 9.81 10.13
N GLU A 91 4.42 10.80 9.39
CA GLU A 91 4.34 10.87 7.92
C GLU A 91 5.07 9.70 7.27
N SER A 92 6.12 9.20 7.92
CA SER A 92 6.87 8.01 7.48
C SER A 92 6.29 6.70 8.02
N GLY A 93 5.08 6.74 8.58
CA GLY A 93 4.33 5.54 8.98
C GLY A 93 4.57 5.02 10.38
N ALA A 94 5.06 5.87 11.29
CA ALA A 94 5.05 5.55 12.71
C ALA A 94 3.61 5.31 13.19
N ILE A 95 3.42 4.21 13.92
CA ILE A 95 2.12 3.81 14.43
C ILE A 95 1.83 4.63 15.70
N CYS A 96 0.74 5.39 15.66
CA CYS A 96 0.16 6.07 16.82
C CYS A 96 -1.34 5.86 16.76
N SER A 97 -1.83 4.93 17.57
CA SER A 97 -3.25 4.66 17.73
C SER A 97 -3.55 4.71 19.23
N GLU A 98 -4.67 5.30 19.62
CA GLU A 98 -5.16 5.24 20.98
C GLU A 98 -5.44 3.78 21.39
N HIS A 99 -5.30 3.49 22.68
CA HIS A 99 -5.52 2.18 23.30
C HIS A 99 -4.53 1.11 22.87
N THR A 100 -3.37 1.53 22.38
CA THR A 100 -2.24 0.67 21.99
C THR A 100 -1.10 0.94 22.93
N PHE A 101 -0.30 -0.09 23.25
CA PHE A 101 0.81 0.10 24.18
C PHE A 101 1.75 1.24 23.74
N ASP A 102 2.07 1.32 22.44
CA ASP A 102 2.95 2.36 21.91
C ASP A 102 2.26 3.71 21.74
N GLY A 103 1.02 3.74 21.26
CA GLY A 103 0.28 4.99 21.08
C GLY A 103 -0.04 5.65 22.42
N ASP A 104 -0.51 4.89 23.42
CA ASP A 104 -0.76 5.41 24.76
C ASP A 104 0.53 5.94 25.39
N ARG A 105 1.67 5.26 25.18
CA ARG A 105 2.98 5.77 25.60
C ARG A 105 3.35 7.06 24.89
N CYS A 106 3.09 7.20 23.60
CA CYS A 106 3.35 8.43 22.86
C CYS A 106 2.45 9.58 23.35
N HIS A 107 1.17 9.33 23.60
CA HIS A 107 0.24 10.31 24.16
C HIS A 107 0.61 10.71 25.58
N TYR A 108 0.97 9.75 26.43
CA TYR A 108 1.44 9.99 27.79
C TYR A 108 2.75 10.78 27.79
N ALA A 109 3.67 10.44 26.89
CA ALA A 109 4.97 11.10 26.76
C ALA A 109 4.91 12.43 26.01
N ALA A 110 3.79 12.80 25.39
CA ALA A 110 3.66 14.05 24.64
C ALA A 110 3.92 15.26 25.55
N LEU A 111 5.16 15.77 25.49
CA LEU A 111 5.65 16.78 26.42
C LEU A 111 4.93 18.12 26.30
N ASN A 112 4.50 18.48 25.09
CA ASN A 112 3.83 19.75 24.81
C ASN A 112 2.54 19.56 24.01
N LEU A 113 1.68 20.58 24.04
CA LEU A 113 0.36 20.51 23.43
C LEU A 113 0.42 20.35 21.91
N LYS A 114 1.45 20.89 21.24
CA LYS A 114 1.60 20.76 19.78
C LYS A 114 1.80 19.29 19.38
N VAL A 115 2.65 18.55 20.10
CA VAL A 115 2.82 17.11 19.86
C VAL A 115 1.52 16.36 20.13
N ARG A 116 0.82 16.65 21.23
CA ARG A 116 -0.47 16.00 21.53
C ARG A 116 -1.52 16.23 20.44
N LYS A 117 -1.67 17.48 19.96
CA LYS A 117 -2.58 17.82 18.84
C LYS A 117 -2.16 17.10 17.55
N LEU A 118 -0.86 16.98 17.29
CA LEU A 118 -0.33 16.26 16.14
C LEU A 118 -0.72 14.76 16.18
N LEU A 119 -0.51 14.08 17.31
CA LEU A 119 -0.84 12.65 17.45
C LEU A 119 -2.33 12.40 17.16
N LYS A 120 -3.22 13.18 17.79
CA LYS A 120 -4.67 13.11 17.55
C LYS A 120 -5.07 13.40 16.10
N ALA A 121 -4.38 14.33 15.43
CA ALA A 121 -4.67 14.67 14.04
C ALA A 121 -4.29 13.52 13.08
N PHE A 122 -3.16 12.86 13.32
CA PHE A 122 -2.71 11.72 12.52
C PHE A 122 -3.54 10.46 12.73
N GLU A 123 -4.10 10.27 13.93
CA GLU A 123 -5.07 9.22 14.22
C GLU A 123 -6.36 9.39 13.42
N ALA A 124 -6.92 10.61 13.42
CA ALA A 124 -8.12 10.92 12.64
C ALA A 124 -7.87 10.82 11.13
N ARG A 125 -6.65 11.13 10.68
CA ARG A 125 -6.27 11.18 9.26
C ARG A 125 -4.87 10.60 9.05
N PRO A 126 -4.76 9.28 8.85
CA PRO A 126 -3.49 8.65 8.51
C PRO A 126 -2.94 9.24 7.20
N PRO A 127 -1.61 9.26 7.02
CA PRO A 127 -0.99 9.96 5.89
C PRO A 127 -1.49 9.41 4.55
N PRO A 128 -1.62 10.28 3.54
CA PRO A 128 -2.11 9.89 2.24
C PRO A 128 -1.13 8.91 1.58
N LEU A 129 -1.69 8.00 0.79
CA LEU A 129 -0.88 7.10 -0.03
C LEU A 129 -0.16 7.87 -1.13
N GLY A 130 1.02 7.38 -1.53
CA GLY A 130 1.71 7.87 -2.72
C GLY A 130 0.87 7.67 -3.99
N PRO A 131 1.17 8.39 -5.09
CA PRO A 131 0.31 8.40 -6.28
C PRO A 131 0.02 7.01 -6.87
N LEU A 132 1.03 6.13 -6.94
CA LEU A 132 0.90 4.76 -7.45
C LEU A 132 0.05 3.88 -6.51
N GLN A 133 0.35 3.90 -5.21
CA GLN A 133 -0.41 3.16 -4.21
C GLN A 133 -1.87 3.63 -4.15
N ALA A 134 -2.10 4.94 -4.26
CA ALA A 134 -3.42 5.52 -4.31
C ALA A 134 -4.18 5.05 -5.55
N SER A 135 -3.59 5.12 -6.76
CA SER A 135 -4.28 4.68 -7.98
C SER A 135 -4.56 3.18 -8.00
N MET A 136 -3.65 2.36 -7.49
CA MET A 136 -3.84 0.92 -7.39
C MET A 136 -4.93 0.56 -6.36
N ARG A 137 -4.93 1.23 -5.21
CA ARG A 137 -6.03 1.11 -4.23
C ARG A 137 -7.36 1.50 -4.85
N GLU A 138 -7.44 2.59 -5.61
CA GLU A 138 -8.68 3.01 -6.27
C GLU A 138 -9.18 1.98 -7.30
N ILE A 139 -8.29 1.29 -8.01
CA ILE A 139 -8.70 0.15 -8.87
C ILE A 139 -9.33 -0.97 -8.04
N PHE A 140 -8.70 -1.35 -6.93
CA PHE A 140 -9.24 -2.38 -6.03
C PHE A 140 -10.57 -1.97 -5.38
N MET A 141 -10.72 -0.70 -5.03
CA MET A 141 -11.95 -0.12 -4.46
C MET A 141 -13.01 0.20 -5.51
N GLY A 142 -12.65 0.23 -6.80
CA GLY A 142 -13.59 0.35 -7.91
C GLY A 142 -14.45 -0.91 -8.08
N CYS A 143 -13.98 -2.04 -7.58
CA CYS A 143 -14.72 -3.29 -7.46
C CYS A 143 -15.84 -3.15 -6.41
N GLY A 144 -17.10 -3.36 -6.82
CA GLY A 144 -18.27 -3.04 -6.00
C GLY A 144 -18.33 -3.81 -4.68
N GLU A 145 -17.96 -5.08 -4.69
CA GLU A 145 -18.01 -5.94 -3.50
C GLU A 145 -16.91 -5.57 -2.50
N ASN A 146 -15.71 -5.25 -3.00
CA ASN A 146 -14.62 -4.78 -2.16
C ASN A 146 -15.00 -3.46 -1.47
N ARG A 147 -15.59 -2.52 -2.23
CA ARG A 147 -16.02 -1.23 -1.69
C ARG A 147 -17.07 -1.38 -0.59
N ALA A 148 -18.09 -2.18 -0.87
CA ALA A 148 -19.19 -2.42 0.06
C ALA A 148 -18.69 -2.98 1.40
N TYR A 149 -17.72 -3.89 1.40
CA TYR A 149 -17.16 -4.42 2.63
C TYR A 149 -16.42 -3.33 3.45
N LEU A 150 -15.55 -2.53 2.82
CA LEU A 150 -14.81 -1.51 3.55
C LEU A 150 -15.71 -0.41 4.11
N GLU A 151 -16.75 -0.01 3.36
CA GLU A 151 -17.78 0.93 3.84
C GLU A 151 -18.53 0.38 5.06
N GLN A 152 -18.91 -0.90 5.04
CA GLN A 152 -19.54 -1.56 6.18
C GLN A 152 -18.60 -1.65 7.39
N ALA A 153 -17.34 -2.01 7.17
CA ALA A 153 -16.32 -2.09 8.22
C ALA A 153 -16.04 -0.73 8.85
N ASN A 154 -16.05 0.36 8.07
CA ASN A 154 -15.86 1.71 8.60
C ASN A 154 -17.11 2.27 9.30
N ASN A 155 -18.33 1.92 8.84
CA ASN A 155 -19.59 2.38 9.45
C ASN A 155 -19.84 1.79 10.85
N GLN A 156 -19.23 0.67 11.21
CA GLN A 156 -19.27 0.13 12.57
C GLN A 156 -18.50 1.00 13.60
N PHE A 157 -17.73 1.99 13.17
CA PHE A 157 -16.80 2.72 14.05
C PHE A 157 -16.86 4.25 13.96
N GLN A 158 -17.97 4.84 13.51
CA GLN A 158 -18.18 6.31 13.41
C GLN A 158 -16.90 7.12 13.12
N ILE A 159 -16.34 6.95 11.93
CA ILE A 159 -15.43 7.96 11.37
C ILE A 159 -16.19 8.61 10.21
N SER A 160 -16.69 9.82 10.46
CA SER A 160 -17.18 10.72 9.43
C SER A 160 -16.00 11.21 8.59
N ALA A 161 -15.49 10.35 7.70
CA ALA A 161 -14.75 10.80 6.55
C ALA A 161 -15.76 11.16 5.47
N LEU A 162 -15.74 12.43 5.07
CA LEU A 162 -16.63 13.05 4.11
C LEU A 162 -16.96 12.12 2.94
N SER A 163 -18.24 12.12 2.58
CA SER A 163 -18.71 11.83 1.23
C SER A 163 -17.78 12.47 0.22
N SER A 164 -16.98 11.67 -0.48
CA SER A 164 -16.50 12.06 -1.79
C SER A 164 -17.75 12.17 -2.66
N THR A 165 -18.15 13.43 -2.86
CA THR A 165 -18.96 13.95 -3.96
C THR A 165 -19.46 12.89 -4.92
N GLY A 166 -20.80 12.73 -4.93
CA GLY A 166 -21.52 11.99 -5.96
C GLY A 166 -21.14 12.49 -7.35
N GLY A 167 -20.18 11.81 -7.95
CA GLY A 167 -19.91 11.79 -9.37
C GLY A 167 -20.06 10.34 -9.80
N SER A 168 -21.29 9.97 -10.15
CA SER A 168 -21.57 8.69 -10.81
C SER A 168 -20.91 8.69 -12.18
N ASN A 169 -19.63 8.33 -12.25
CA ASN A 169 -18.92 8.00 -13.49
C ASN A 169 -17.83 6.95 -13.18
N SER A 170 -18.24 5.83 -12.55
CA SER A 170 -17.32 4.71 -12.29
C SER A 170 -17.03 3.96 -13.60
N TYR A 171 -16.04 4.45 -14.35
CA TYR A 171 -15.32 3.65 -15.34
C TYR A 171 -14.41 2.69 -14.55
N HIS A 172 -15.00 1.61 -14.05
CA HIS A 172 -14.34 0.53 -13.32
C HIS A 172 -13.51 -0.35 -14.27
N PHE A 173 -12.28 -0.71 -13.88
CA PHE A 173 -11.51 -1.74 -14.57
C PHE A 173 -11.80 -3.11 -13.94
N PRO A 174 -12.31 -4.09 -14.71
CA PRO A 174 -12.85 -5.33 -14.16
C PRO A 174 -11.77 -6.28 -13.62
N PRO A 175 -12.05 -7.01 -12.53
CA PRO A 175 -11.15 -8.04 -12.01
C PRO A 175 -11.03 -9.23 -12.99
N ASP A 176 -9.88 -9.90 -12.97
CA ASP A 176 -9.62 -11.11 -13.76
C ASP A 176 -9.68 -12.40 -12.90
N VAL A 177 -9.83 -12.25 -11.58
CA VAL A 177 -10.02 -13.33 -10.62
C VAL A 177 -10.87 -12.88 -9.43
N VAL A 178 -11.76 -13.77 -8.96
CA VAL A 178 -12.58 -13.57 -7.76
C VAL A 178 -12.38 -14.72 -6.79
N PHE A 179 -12.04 -14.40 -5.55
CA PHE A 179 -11.94 -15.37 -4.46
C PHE A 179 -13.22 -15.38 -3.63
N PHE A 180 -13.85 -16.54 -3.48
CA PHE A 180 -14.99 -16.71 -2.57
C PHE A 180 -14.51 -17.36 -1.27
N VAL A 181 -14.60 -16.59 -0.18
CA VAL A 181 -14.22 -17.01 1.18
C VAL A 181 -15.45 -16.85 2.06
N GLN A 182 -15.87 -17.91 2.75
CA GLN A 182 -17.09 -17.89 3.57
C GLN A 182 -18.32 -17.39 2.80
N GLY A 183 -18.40 -17.71 1.50
CA GLY A 183 -19.48 -17.28 0.61
C GLY A 183 -19.39 -15.83 0.11
N ARG A 184 -18.40 -15.05 0.54
CA ARG A 184 -18.22 -13.64 0.19
C ARG A 184 -17.12 -13.47 -0.86
N PRO A 185 -17.31 -12.63 -1.89
CA PRO A 185 -16.32 -12.40 -2.94
C PRO A 185 -15.22 -11.41 -2.50
N ILE A 186 -14.02 -11.61 -3.03
CA ILE A 186 -12.89 -10.68 -3.02
C ILE A 186 -12.39 -10.57 -4.46
N GLU A 187 -12.54 -9.41 -5.06
CA GLU A 187 -12.25 -9.14 -6.47
C GLU A 187 -10.80 -8.64 -6.62
N ALA A 188 -10.01 -9.25 -7.51
CA ALA A 188 -8.59 -8.93 -7.65
C ALA A 188 -8.06 -9.11 -9.09
N HIS A 189 -6.77 -8.81 -9.27
CA HIS A 189 -6.04 -8.86 -10.54
C HIS A 189 -4.81 -9.77 -10.39
N ARG A 190 -4.69 -10.79 -11.24
CA ARG A 190 -3.64 -11.81 -11.21
C ARG A 190 -2.25 -11.20 -11.23
N VAL A 191 -2.03 -10.20 -12.08
CA VAL A 191 -0.73 -9.51 -12.22
C VAL A 191 -0.26 -8.96 -10.87
N ILE A 192 -1.14 -8.28 -10.13
CA ILE A 192 -0.79 -7.69 -8.83
C ILE A 192 -0.50 -8.78 -7.80
N LEU A 193 -1.34 -9.80 -7.72
CA LEU A 193 -1.15 -10.90 -6.76
C LEU A 193 0.13 -11.70 -7.04
N SER A 194 0.41 -11.99 -8.31
CA SER A 194 1.63 -12.68 -8.75
C SER A 194 2.89 -11.86 -8.48
N ALA A 195 2.84 -10.55 -8.72
CA ALA A 195 3.97 -9.65 -8.46
C ALA A 195 4.29 -9.55 -6.96
N ARG A 196 3.27 -9.64 -6.10
CA ARG A 196 3.41 -9.48 -4.64
C ARG A 196 3.56 -10.80 -3.89
N SER A 197 3.38 -11.95 -4.55
CA SER A 197 3.45 -13.26 -3.91
C SER A 197 3.76 -14.40 -4.89
N SER A 198 4.86 -15.10 -4.63
CA SER A 198 5.25 -16.30 -5.39
C SER A 198 4.28 -17.46 -5.23
N TYR A 199 3.50 -17.50 -4.15
CA TYR A 199 2.43 -18.49 -3.99
C TYR A 199 1.30 -18.27 -4.99
N PHE A 200 0.79 -17.04 -5.10
CA PHE A 200 -0.26 -16.71 -6.05
C PHE A 200 0.23 -16.93 -7.49
N LYS A 201 1.45 -16.48 -7.81
CA LYS A 201 2.10 -16.75 -9.10
C LYS A 201 2.06 -18.25 -9.45
N GLY A 202 2.62 -19.11 -8.60
CA GLY A 202 2.66 -20.54 -8.85
C GLY A 202 1.28 -21.19 -8.92
N LYS A 203 0.27 -20.68 -8.19
CA LYS A 203 -1.12 -21.16 -8.30
C LYS A 203 -1.78 -20.76 -9.62
N PHE A 204 -1.53 -19.56 -10.13
CA PHE A 204 -2.03 -19.12 -11.43
C PHE A 204 -1.34 -19.80 -12.61
N GLU A 205 -0.15 -20.38 -12.42
CA GLU A 205 0.48 -21.23 -13.43
C GLU A 205 -0.06 -22.68 -13.41
N THR A 206 -0.69 -23.09 -12.31
CA THR A 206 -1.12 -24.48 -12.06
C THR A 206 -2.64 -24.57 -11.87
N ASP A 207 -3.10 -24.75 -10.63
CA ASP A 207 -4.49 -25.10 -10.29
C ASP A 207 -5.51 -24.03 -10.71
N TRP A 208 -5.08 -22.77 -10.80
CA TRP A 208 -5.93 -21.60 -11.02
C TRP A 208 -5.72 -20.97 -12.39
N LYS A 209 -4.98 -21.61 -13.31
CA LYS A 209 -4.64 -21.05 -14.63
C LYS A 209 -5.82 -20.46 -15.37
N ASP A 210 -6.84 -21.26 -15.65
CA ASP A 210 -8.00 -20.85 -16.46
C ASP A 210 -9.24 -20.48 -15.61
N ARG A 211 -9.06 -20.31 -14.29
CA ARG A 211 -10.18 -20.10 -13.36
C ARG A 211 -10.45 -18.62 -13.09
N LYS A 212 -11.61 -18.12 -13.52
CA LYS A 212 -12.06 -16.77 -13.12
C LYS A 212 -12.52 -16.70 -11.66
N GLU A 213 -12.92 -17.83 -11.10
CA GLU A 213 -13.41 -17.94 -9.71
C GLU A 213 -12.66 -19.03 -8.95
N VAL A 214 -12.22 -18.70 -7.74
CA VAL A 214 -11.58 -19.62 -6.81
C VAL A 214 -12.41 -19.65 -5.53
N ARG A 215 -12.97 -20.81 -5.20
CA ARG A 215 -13.87 -20.98 -4.04
C ARG A 215 -13.17 -21.77 -2.94
N PHE A 216 -13.06 -21.19 -1.75
CA PHE A 216 -12.48 -21.85 -0.59
C PHE A 216 -13.59 -22.50 0.25
N ALA A 217 -13.62 -23.84 0.26
CA ALA A 217 -14.57 -24.62 1.06
C ALA A 217 -14.15 -24.76 2.54
N ARG A 218 -12.97 -24.27 2.93
CA ARG A 218 -12.45 -24.40 4.29
C ARG A 218 -13.03 -23.31 5.18
N GLU A 219 -13.81 -23.68 6.18
CA GLU A 219 -14.38 -22.76 7.18
C GLU A 219 -13.31 -21.97 7.98
N LYS A 220 -12.07 -22.50 8.03
CA LYS A 220 -10.96 -21.92 8.81
C LYS A 220 -10.22 -20.76 8.14
N LEU A 221 -10.59 -20.37 6.91
CA LEU A 221 -9.99 -19.20 6.25
C LEU A 221 -10.82 -17.97 6.58
N SER A 222 -10.26 -17.05 7.36
CA SER A 222 -10.90 -15.76 7.65
C SER A 222 -10.99 -14.90 6.39
N TYR A 223 -12.20 -14.44 6.08
CA TYR A 223 -12.44 -13.50 4.98
C TYR A 223 -11.69 -12.19 5.21
N THR A 224 -11.78 -11.64 6.43
CA THR A 224 -11.23 -10.33 6.79
C THR A 224 -9.71 -10.34 6.65
N ALA A 225 -9.05 -11.40 7.12
CA ALA A 225 -7.60 -11.55 7.02
C ALA A 225 -7.13 -11.67 5.56
N LEU A 226 -7.78 -12.49 4.72
CA LEU A 226 -7.41 -12.58 3.30
C LEU A 226 -7.72 -11.28 2.55
N TYR A 227 -8.85 -10.63 2.85
CA TYR A 227 -9.20 -9.33 2.28
C TYR A 227 -8.13 -8.28 2.61
N SER A 228 -7.73 -8.16 3.88
CA SER A 228 -6.71 -7.22 4.32
C SER A 228 -5.36 -7.48 3.67
N LEU A 229 -4.98 -8.74 3.46
CA LEU A 229 -3.76 -9.08 2.72
C LEU A 229 -3.82 -8.65 1.25
N ILE A 230 -4.93 -8.95 0.57
CA ILE A 230 -5.09 -8.58 -0.84
C ILE A 230 -5.17 -7.06 -0.97
N HIS A 231 -5.93 -6.37 -0.10
CA HIS A 231 -5.98 -4.90 -0.07
C HIS A 231 -4.60 -4.28 0.17
N PHE A 232 -3.80 -4.88 1.07
CA PHE A 232 -2.41 -4.49 1.29
C PHE A 232 -1.57 -4.62 0.00
N PHE A 233 -1.75 -5.66 -0.80
CA PHE A 233 -1.04 -5.80 -2.09
C PHE A 233 -1.30 -4.65 -3.07
N TYR A 234 -2.45 -3.97 -2.99
CA TYR A 234 -2.78 -2.82 -3.84
C TYR A 234 -2.37 -1.46 -3.26
N SER A 235 -2.15 -1.37 -1.96
CA SER A 235 -2.04 -0.07 -1.28
C SER A 235 -0.74 0.11 -0.51
N ASP A 236 0.02 -0.98 -0.27
CA ASP A 236 1.10 -1.02 0.72
C ASP A 236 0.63 -0.50 2.10
N ARG A 237 -0.67 -0.57 2.40
CA ARG A 237 -1.21 -0.18 3.69
C ARG A 237 -2.10 -1.28 4.19
N LEU A 238 -1.65 -1.92 5.26
CA LEU A 238 -2.37 -3.00 5.90
C LEU A 238 -3.19 -2.39 7.04
N GLU A 239 -4.48 -2.69 7.03
CA GLU A 239 -5.37 -2.41 8.14
C GLU A 239 -6.08 -3.70 8.49
N ILE A 240 -5.96 -4.13 9.75
CA ILE A 240 -6.59 -5.37 10.21
C ILE A 240 -7.03 -5.25 11.65
N VAL A 241 -8.12 -5.92 11.99
CA VAL A 241 -8.57 -6.05 13.38
C VAL A 241 -7.61 -6.96 14.13
N VAL A 242 -7.34 -6.65 15.40
CA VAL A 242 -6.37 -7.41 16.21
C VAL A 242 -6.75 -8.89 16.31
N ASP A 243 -8.04 -9.18 16.47
CA ASP A 243 -8.59 -10.55 16.51
C ASP A 243 -8.26 -11.38 15.26
N ASP A 244 -8.15 -10.73 14.10
CA ASP A 244 -7.86 -11.38 12.82
C ASP A 244 -6.36 -11.48 12.51
N MET A 245 -5.49 -10.93 13.37
CA MET A 245 -4.06 -10.87 13.10
C MET A 245 -3.40 -12.25 13.11
N GLU A 246 -3.83 -13.15 14.01
CA GLU A 246 -3.34 -14.53 14.03
C GLU A 246 -3.67 -15.27 12.72
N ASP A 247 -4.85 -15.01 12.17
CA ASP A 247 -5.32 -15.57 10.91
C ASP A 247 -4.50 -15.01 9.75
N LEU A 248 -4.23 -13.70 9.75
CA LEU A 248 -3.39 -13.06 8.76
C LEU A 248 -1.95 -13.59 8.77
N VAL A 249 -1.36 -13.81 9.94
CA VAL A 249 -0.02 -14.43 10.06
C VAL A 249 0.00 -15.81 9.39
N ARG A 250 -1.03 -16.65 9.63
CA ARG A 250 -1.15 -17.97 8.98
C ARG A 250 -1.30 -17.85 7.47
N ILE A 251 -2.07 -16.88 6.98
CA ILE A 251 -2.24 -16.63 5.55
C ILE A 251 -0.94 -16.14 4.93
N CYS A 252 -0.24 -15.18 5.55
CA CYS A 252 1.06 -14.66 5.08
C CYS A 252 2.08 -15.78 4.91
N LYS A 253 2.11 -16.74 5.85
CA LYS A 253 2.95 -17.93 5.75
C LYS A 253 2.62 -18.79 4.52
N VAL A 254 1.34 -19.03 4.25
CA VAL A 254 0.90 -19.81 3.07
C VAL A 254 1.21 -19.04 1.78
N CYS A 255 0.94 -17.74 1.76
CA CYS A 255 1.17 -16.84 0.64
C CYS A 255 2.64 -16.46 0.45
N LYS A 256 3.56 -16.97 1.28
CA LYS A 256 5.01 -16.71 1.23
C LYS A 256 5.36 -15.21 1.35
N CYS A 257 4.67 -14.50 2.23
CA CYS A 257 4.92 -13.08 2.55
C CYS A 257 5.76 -12.97 3.83
N GLU A 258 7.03 -13.38 3.77
CA GLU A 258 7.88 -13.60 4.97
C GLU A 258 8.18 -12.34 5.76
N SER A 259 8.46 -11.21 5.10
CA SER A 259 8.76 -9.94 5.78
C SER A 259 7.55 -9.41 6.52
N LEU A 260 6.37 -9.46 5.89
CA LEU A 260 5.11 -9.07 6.52
C LEU A 260 4.77 -10.01 7.69
N GLN A 261 4.91 -11.33 7.51
CA GLN A 261 4.72 -12.31 8.56
C GLN A 261 5.57 -12.01 9.79
N ARG A 262 6.88 -11.74 9.61
CA ARG A 262 7.80 -11.43 10.71
C ARG A 262 7.40 -10.18 11.50
N ILE A 263 6.89 -9.14 10.83
CA ILE A 263 6.42 -7.92 11.50
C ILE A 263 5.18 -8.23 12.34
N LEU A 264 4.21 -8.93 11.75
CA LEU A 264 2.95 -9.29 12.43
C LEU A 264 3.17 -10.22 13.62
N GLU A 265 4.08 -11.21 13.51
CA GLU A 265 4.41 -12.11 14.61
C GLU A 265 5.00 -11.35 15.81
N LYS A 266 5.87 -10.37 15.56
CA LYS A 266 6.42 -9.52 16.63
C LYS A 266 5.33 -8.69 17.29
N GLU A 267 4.44 -8.10 16.49
CA GLU A 267 3.36 -7.29 17.04
C GLU A 267 2.39 -8.12 17.89
N LEU A 268 2.06 -9.33 17.45
CA LEU A 268 1.18 -10.23 18.18
C LEU A 268 1.77 -10.62 19.56
N ILE A 269 3.09 -10.80 19.65
CA ILE A 269 3.77 -11.07 20.92
C ILE A 269 3.61 -9.87 21.87
N HIS A 270 3.76 -8.65 21.34
CA HIS A 270 3.63 -7.43 22.15
C HIS A 270 2.21 -7.20 22.64
N GLN A 271 1.21 -7.43 21.78
CA GLN A 271 -0.18 -7.32 22.18
C GLN A 271 -0.53 -8.30 23.31
N LYS A 272 -0.11 -9.56 23.21
CA LYS A 272 -0.28 -10.57 24.28
C LYS A 272 0.41 -10.16 25.58
N TYR A 273 1.59 -9.55 25.51
CA TYR A 273 2.30 -9.05 26.69
C TYR A 273 1.60 -7.83 27.32
N ALA A 274 1.07 -6.93 26.48
CA ALA A 274 0.30 -5.77 26.93
C ALA A 274 -0.98 -6.20 27.66
N GLU A 275 -1.74 -7.14 27.08
CA GLU A 275 -2.92 -7.75 27.71
C GLU A 275 -2.59 -8.42 29.05
N TYR A 276 -1.51 -9.20 29.12
CA TYR A 276 -1.08 -9.83 30.36
C TYR A 276 -0.78 -8.82 31.49
N LYS A 277 -0.26 -7.64 31.14
CA LYS A 277 0.10 -6.58 32.09
C LYS A 277 -1.09 -5.71 32.49
N ALA A 278 -2.11 -5.60 31.63
CA ALA A 278 -3.37 -4.94 31.93
C ALA A 278 -4.22 -5.80 32.88
N LEU A 279 -4.01 -5.64 34.19
CA LEU A 279 -4.83 -6.29 35.23
C LEU A 279 -6.30 -5.84 35.14
N ARG A 280 -7.14 -6.67 34.49
CA ARG A 280 -8.62 -6.69 34.46
C ARG A 280 -9.37 -5.51 33.81
N ASP A 281 -10.36 -5.89 33.00
CA ASP A 281 -11.63 -5.21 32.70
C ASP A 281 -11.58 -3.71 32.38
N ILE A 282 -10.79 -3.34 31.37
CA ILE A 282 -11.07 -2.13 30.59
C ILE A 282 -11.42 -2.59 29.18
N ASP A 283 -12.72 -2.67 28.94
CA ASP A 283 -13.36 -2.89 27.66
C ASP A 283 -13.05 -1.70 26.73
N ASP A 284 -12.00 -1.84 25.91
CA ASP A 284 -11.81 -1.24 24.56
C ASP A 284 -10.34 -1.37 24.11
N SER A 285 -9.79 -2.59 24.16
CA SER A 285 -8.47 -2.88 23.58
C SER A 285 -8.49 -2.63 22.07
N GLN A 286 -7.55 -1.82 21.58
CA GLN A 286 -7.15 -1.64 20.19
C GLN A 286 -7.91 -2.49 19.15
N LYS A 287 -8.91 -1.91 18.48
CA LYS A 287 -9.70 -2.66 17.48
C LYS A 287 -8.98 -2.84 16.15
N ARG A 288 -7.88 -2.11 15.87
CA ARG A 288 -7.18 -2.13 14.57
C ARG A 288 -5.68 -1.95 14.68
N PHE A 289 -4.94 -2.75 13.93
CA PHE A 289 -3.52 -2.60 13.63
C PHE A 289 -3.37 -1.99 12.23
N ILE A 290 -2.52 -0.96 12.11
CA ILE A 290 -2.23 -0.29 10.84
C ILE A 290 -0.73 -0.41 10.59
N LEU A 291 -0.35 -0.89 9.41
CA LEU A 291 1.03 -0.97 8.97
C LEU A 291 1.17 -0.30 7.61
N GLN A 292 2.15 0.58 7.48
CA GLN A 292 2.54 1.16 6.19
C GLN A 292 3.69 0.37 5.59
N GLY A 293 3.68 0.21 4.27
CA GLY A 293 4.63 -0.62 3.52
C GLY A 293 6.06 -0.10 3.56
N ILE A 294 6.26 1.17 3.92
CA ILE A 294 7.59 1.70 4.23
C ILE A 294 8.27 0.99 5.40
N SER A 295 7.50 0.32 6.28
CA SER A 295 8.03 -0.53 7.34
C SER A 295 8.59 -1.88 6.82
N LEU A 296 8.35 -2.22 5.56
CA LEU A 296 8.89 -3.41 4.90
C LEU A 296 10.19 -3.11 4.14
N PRO A 297 11.02 -4.13 3.88
CA PRO A 297 12.13 -4.03 2.94
C PRO A 297 11.68 -3.47 1.60
N GLU A 298 12.52 -2.68 0.94
CA GLU A 298 12.17 -1.97 -0.29
C GLU A 298 11.69 -2.92 -1.39
N GLU A 299 12.34 -4.07 -1.54
CA GLU A 299 12.04 -5.12 -2.51
C GLU A 299 10.65 -5.74 -2.33
N ASP A 300 10.09 -5.66 -1.12
CA ASP A 300 8.79 -6.18 -0.73
C ASP A 300 7.70 -5.10 -0.78
N ARG A 301 7.99 -3.90 -1.29
CA ARG A 301 6.99 -2.83 -1.49
C ARG A 301 6.36 -2.92 -2.87
N LEU A 302 5.14 -2.40 -3.01
CA LEU A 302 4.38 -2.37 -4.26
C LEU A 302 5.16 -1.67 -5.40
N PRO A 303 5.76 -0.47 -5.22
CA PRO A 303 6.51 0.18 -6.30
C PRO A 303 7.66 -0.68 -6.83
N ALA A 304 8.47 -1.28 -5.94
CA ALA A 304 9.59 -2.12 -6.34
C ALA A 304 9.11 -3.41 -7.05
N SER A 305 8.00 -3.99 -6.59
CA SER A 305 7.40 -5.18 -7.21
C SER A 305 6.90 -4.89 -8.62
N LEU A 306 6.23 -3.76 -8.83
CA LEU A 306 5.76 -3.34 -10.15
C LEU A 306 6.90 -2.90 -11.07
N HIS A 307 7.90 -2.22 -10.52
CA HIS A 307 9.10 -1.87 -11.28
C HIS A 307 9.83 -3.12 -11.78
N ARG A 308 9.90 -4.20 -10.99
CA ARG A 308 10.51 -5.46 -11.40
C ARG A 308 9.81 -6.07 -12.61
N ILE A 309 8.47 -6.17 -12.59
CA ILE A 309 7.73 -6.73 -13.73
C ILE A 309 7.79 -5.83 -14.96
N LEU A 310 7.87 -4.50 -14.79
CA LEU A 310 8.09 -3.54 -15.87
C LEU A 310 9.45 -3.76 -16.53
N GLN A 311 10.54 -3.90 -15.76
CA GLN A 311 11.87 -4.11 -16.30
C GLN A 311 11.96 -5.41 -17.13
N ILE A 312 11.34 -6.49 -16.66
CA ILE A 312 11.28 -7.75 -17.40
C ILE A 312 10.43 -7.57 -18.68
N ALA A 313 9.29 -6.89 -18.61
CA ALA A 313 8.44 -6.63 -19.76
C ALA A 313 9.13 -5.77 -20.84
N LEU A 314 9.87 -4.73 -20.45
CA LEU A 314 10.69 -3.91 -21.34
C LEU A 314 11.81 -4.73 -22.00
N ALA A 315 12.50 -5.57 -21.22
CA ALA A 315 13.52 -6.47 -21.75
C ALA A 315 12.93 -7.46 -22.76
N ASN A 316 11.75 -8.04 -22.49
CA ASN A 316 11.10 -8.94 -23.44
C ASN A 316 10.57 -8.23 -24.69
N SER A 317 10.08 -6.99 -24.55
CA SER A 317 9.65 -6.15 -25.67
C SER A 317 10.79 -5.86 -26.67
N THR A 318 12.01 -5.68 -26.17
CA THR A 318 13.20 -5.49 -27.04
C THR A 318 13.67 -6.80 -27.68
N ARG A 319 13.50 -7.95 -27.01
CA ARG A 319 13.82 -9.27 -27.56
C ARG A 319 12.91 -9.68 -28.71
N GLU A 320 11.60 -9.40 -28.62
CA GLU A 320 10.64 -9.68 -29.71
C GLU A 320 10.97 -8.88 -30.98
N GLN A 321 11.49 -7.64 -30.86
CA GLN A 321 11.97 -6.88 -32.02
C GLN A 321 13.22 -7.47 -32.68
N ASN A 322 14.12 -8.04 -31.87
CA ASN A 322 15.38 -8.61 -32.37
C ASN A 322 15.21 -10.01 -32.97
N GLN A 323 14.10 -10.72 -32.72
CA GLN A 323 13.84 -12.01 -33.38
C GLN A 323 13.55 -11.90 -34.88
N ASP A 324 13.22 -10.71 -35.38
CA ASP A 324 13.18 -10.42 -36.83
C ASP A 324 14.58 -10.16 -37.43
N ASN A 325 15.62 -9.98 -36.59
CA ASN A 325 17.00 -9.77 -37.01
C ASN A 325 17.94 -10.74 -36.28
N SER A 326 18.25 -11.85 -36.95
CA SER A 326 19.26 -12.86 -36.61
C SER A 326 18.94 -13.83 -35.46
N VAL A 327 18.79 -15.09 -35.86
CA VAL A 327 19.16 -16.26 -35.06
C VAL A 327 20.64 -16.14 -34.74
N GLU A 328 21.03 -16.40 -33.49
CA GLU A 328 22.40 -16.37 -32.94
C GLU A 328 22.87 -14.99 -32.46
N GLU A 329 22.70 -14.70 -31.16
CA GLU A 329 23.78 -14.19 -30.32
C GLU A 329 23.40 -14.08 -28.84
N MET A 330 24.40 -14.30 -27.99
CA MET A 330 24.49 -13.98 -26.55
C MET A 330 23.99 -15.00 -25.52
N SER A 331 24.75 -16.09 -25.47
CA SER A 331 25.11 -16.82 -24.24
C SER A 331 26.20 -16.09 -23.41
N SER A 332 26.08 -14.78 -23.20
CA SER A 332 27.12 -13.98 -22.55
C SER A 332 26.50 -12.86 -21.75
N TYR A 333 26.09 -13.15 -20.50
CA TYR A 333 26.05 -12.28 -19.30
C TYR A 333 25.28 -12.99 -18.15
N ALA A 334 25.32 -14.32 -18.10
CA ALA A 334 24.68 -15.10 -17.03
C ALA A 334 25.60 -15.20 -15.80
N SER A 335 25.71 -14.12 -15.03
CA SER A 335 26.14 -14.20 -13.63
C SER A 335 24.92 -14.46 -12.74
N ALA A 336 24.67 -15.74 -12.44
CA ALA A 336 23.99 -16.24 -11.23
C ALA A 336 22.66 -15.59 -10.77
N MET A 337 21.76 -15.23 -11.68
CA MET A 337 20.32 -15.15 -11.39
C MET A 337 19.58 -16.22 -12.21
N GLN A 338 18.64 -16.91 -11.58
CA GLN A 338 17.98 -18.10 -12.14
C GLN A 338 17.25 -17.76 -13.44
N ILE A 339 17.55 -18.53 -14.50
CA ILE A 339 17.03 -18.40 -15.87
C ILE A 339 15.49 -18.39 -15.94
N SER A 340 14.79 -18.84 -14.91
CA SER A 340 13.32 -18.85 -14.80
C SER A 340 12.69 -17.48 -14.58
N ASP A 341 13.39 -16.52 -13.96
CA ASP A 341 12.82 -15.21 -13.62
C ASP A 341 12.77 -14.24 -14.81
N PHE A 342 13.51 -14.53 -15.88
CA PHE A 342 13.49 -13.74 -17.13
C PHE A 342 12.36 -14.13 -18.10
N LEU A 343 11.59 -15.19 -17.81
CA LEU A 343 10.64 -15.75 -18.77
C LEU A 343 9.21 -15.22 -18.61
N ASP A 344 8.82 -14.77 -17.42
CA ASP A 344 7.42 -14.42 -17.14
C ASP A 344 7.28 -12.97 -16.68
N ASP A 345 7.01 -12.10 -17.64
CA ASP A 345 6.74 -10.68 -17.43
C ASP A 345 5.31 -10.40 -16.97
N LEU A 346 4.45 -11.42 -16.85
CA LEU A 346 3.04 -11.28 -16.51
C LEU A 346 2.27 -10.33 -17.45
N ALA A 347 2.78 -10.06 -18.65
CA ALA A 347 2.12 -9.16 -19.58
C ALA A 347 0.81 -9.78 -20.07
N ASP A 348 -0.26 -8.99 -20.03
CA ASP A 348 -1.62 -9.36 -20.41
C ASP A 348 -2.15 -8.50 -21.56
N VAL A 349 -1.34 -7.57 -22.07
CA VAL A 349 -1.61 -6.75 -23.25
C VAL A 349 -0.30 -6.35 -23.94
N SER A 350 -0.34 -6.21 -25.25
CA SER A 350 0.72 -5.61 -26.05
C SER A 350 0.25 -4.27 -26.62
N VAL A 351 1.12 -3.26 -26.60
CA VAL A 351 0.86 -1.96 -27.23
C VAL A 351 1.89 -1.74 -28.34
N GLN A 352 1.43 -1.74 -29.58
CA GLN A 352 2.24 -1.41 -30.73
C GLN A 352 2.32 0.11 -30.87
N VAL A 353 3.54 0.65 -30.82
CA VAL A 353 3.83 2.07 -31.04
C VAL A 353 4.83 2.15 -32.17
N ASP A 354 4.45 2.80 -33.28
CA ASP A 354 5.20 2.76 -34.54
C ASP A 354 5.52 1.32 -35.01
N LYS A 355 6.79 0.92 -34.87
CA LYS A 355 7.32 -0.40 -35.23
C LYS A 355 7.73 -1.25 -34.02
N LYS A 356 7.48 -0.77 -32.80
CA LYS A 356 7.83 -1.46 -31.55
C LYS A 356 6.59 -2.00 -30.88
N ILE A 357 6.66 -3.24 -30.43
CA ILE A 357 5.62 -3.86 -29.61
C ILE A 357 6.11 -3.79 -28.16
N PHE A 358 5.33 -3.12 -27.31
CA PHE A 358 5.56 -3.06 -25.88
C PHE A 358 4.65 -4.07 -25.18
N ARG A 359 5.23 -4.96 -24.39
CA ARG A 359 4.50 -5.86 -23.49
C ARG A 359 4.18 -5.08 -22.22
N CYS A 360 2.91 -5.08 -21.82
CA CYS A 360 2.40 -4.21 -20.77
C CYS A 360 1.37 -4.93 -19.88
N HIS A 361 0.98 -4.25 -18.80
CA HIS A 361 0.02 -4.74 -17.82
C HIS A 361 -1.25 -3.87 -17.86
N GLN A 362 -2.39 -4.45 -18.21
CA GLN A 362 -3.66 -3.74 -18.36
C GLN A 362 -4.04 -2.99 -17.10
N VAL A 363 -3.87 -3.63 -15.93
CA VAL A 363 -4.19 -3.01 -14.64
C VAL A 363 -3.34 -1.77 -14.36
N VAL A 364 -2.05 -1.77 -14.74
CA VAL A 364 -1.15 -0.62 -14.56
C VAL A 364 -1.56 0.52 -15.47
N LEU A 365 -1.72 0.26 -16.77
CA LEU A 365 -2.17 1.24 -17.75
C LEU A 365 -3.54 1.83 -17.36
N ALA A 366 -4.49 0.98 -16.99
CA ALA A 366 -5.82 1.39 -16.59
C ALA A 366 -5.79 2.22 -15.29
N SER A 367 -4.92 1.90 -14.33
CA SER A 367 -4.84 2.63 -13.06
C SER A 367 -4.40 4.08 -13.22
N ARG A 368 -3.55 4.38 -14.20
CA ARG A 368 -2.93 5.71 -14.39
C ARG A 368 -3.42 6.49 -15.60
N SER A 369 -4.16 5.85 -16.52
CA SER A 369 -4.68 6.49 -17.73
C SER A 369 -6.14 6.17 -17.96
N GLU A 370 -6.98 7.22 -17.94
CA GLU A 370 -8.39 7.12 -18.32
C GLU A 370 -8.54 6.72 -19.79
N TYR A 371 -7.62 7.16 -20.66
CA TYR A 371 -7.57 6.77 -22.06
C TYR A 371 -7.40 5.26 -22.21
N PHE A 372 -6.35 4.67 -21.61
CA PHE A 372 -6.14 3.22 -21.70
C PHE A 372 -7.25 2.46 -20.99
N ARG A 373 -7.75 2.94 -19.85
CA ARG A 373 -8.89 2.30 -19.15
C ARG A 373 -10.13 2.24 -20.05
N ALA A 374 -10.49 3.35 -20.70
CA ALA A 374 -11.61 3.41 -21.62
C ALA A 374 -11.38 2.50 -22.84
N ARG A 375 -10.17 2.50 -23.40
CA ARG A 375 -9.83 1.68 -24.58
C ARG A 375 -9.87 0.19 -24.26
N LEU A 376 -9.26 -0.23 -23.15
CA LEU A 376 -9.26 -1.62 -22.65
C LEU A 376 -10.69 -2.11 -22.35
N SER A 377 -11.56 -1.26 -21.82
CA SER A 377 -12.97 -1.63 -21.56
C SER A 377 -13.75 -2.01 -22.83
N ARG A 378 -13.35 -1.45 -23.99
CA ARG A 378 -13.97 -1.70 -25.30
C ARG A 378 -13.38 -2.92 -26.03
N MET A 379 -12.25 -3.47 -25.56
CA MET A 379 -11.61 -4.63 -26.18
C MET A 379 -12.41 -5.94 -26.06
N LYS A 380 -13.50 -5.99 -25.27
CA LYS A 380 -14.35 -7.19 -25.10
C LYS A 380 -15.10 -7.67 -26.36
N GLY A 381 -14.79 -7.15 -27.56
CA GLY A 381 -15.38 -7.62 -28.81
C GLY A 381 -14.68 -7.18 -30.10
N PHE A 382 -13.52 -6.51 -30.03
CA PHE A 382 -12.81 -5.99 -31.20
C PHE A 382 -11.37 -6.50 -31.19
N HIS A 383 -11.04 -7.38 -32.13
CA HIS A 383 -9.66 -7.61 -32.54
C HIS A 383 -9.28 -6.47 -33.49
N GLU A 384 -8.79 -5.36 -32.94
CA GLU A 384 -8.08 -4.34 -33.72
C GLU A 384 -6.76 -5.00 -34.18
N GLY A 385 -6.52 -5.06 -35.50
CA GLY A 385 -5.24 -5.52 -36.06
C GLY A 385 -5.04 -7.04 -36.15
N LYS A 386 -5.82 -7.76 -36.97
CA LYS A 386 -5.35 -9.05 -37.52
C LYS A 386 -4.33 -8.78 -38.62
N PHE A 387 -3.07 -8.58 -38.26
CA PHE A 387 -1.96 -9.06 -39.07
C PHE A 387 -1.54 -10.42 -38.52
N SER A 388 -1.41 -11.39 -39.42
CA SER A 388 -1.14 -12.82 -39.18
C SER A 388 0.00 -13.05 -38.18
N LEU A 389 -0.31 -13.42 -36.94
CA LEU A 389 0.68 -13.84 -35.94
C LEU A 389 0.19 -15.06 -35.12
N PRO A 390 1.12 -15.84 -34.53
CA PRO A 390 0.89 -17.21 -34.03
C PRO A 390 -0.06 -17.28 -32.82
N VAL A 391 -0.52 -18.49 -32.52
CA VAL A 391 -1.58 -18.88 -31.56
C VAL A 391 -1.38 -18.39 -30.10
N ASP A 392 -0.22 -17.82 -29.75
CA ASP A 392 0.15 -17.32 -28.40
C ASP A 392 0.23 -15.78 -28.30
N THR A 393 -0.47 -15.02 -29.15
CA THR A 393 -0.37 -13.55 -29.15
C THR A 393 -1.29 -12.89 -28.12
N LEU A 394 -0.70 -12.08 -27.22
CA LEU A 394 -1.43 -11.20 -26.32
C LEU A 394 -2.36 -10.25 -27.10
N PRO A 395 -3.47 -9.76 -26.50
CA PRO A 395 -4.27 -8.71 -27.10
C PRO A 395 -3.39 -7.50 -27.46
N CYS A 396 -3.43 -7.05 -28.72
CA CYS A 396 -2.61 -5.94 -29.19
C CYS A 396 -3.46 -4.66 -29.31
N LEU A 397 -2.89 -3.53 -28.91
CA LEU A 397 -3.41 -2.17 -29.10
C LEU A 397 -2.46 -1.38 -29.99
N GLU A 398 -2.95 -0.78 -31.06
CA GLU A 398 -2.15 0.10 -31.90
C GLU A 398 -2.24 1.55 -31.41
N GLU A 399 -1.10 2.17 -31.10
CA GLU A 399 -1.02 3.56 -30.67
C GLU A 399 -0.23 4.38 -31.68
N HIS A 400 -0.88 5.42 -32.22
CA HIS A 400 -0.35 6.21 -33.34
C HIS A 400 0.09 7.63 -32.94
N ASP A 401 -0.35 8.12 -31.77
CA ASP A 401 -0.14 9.50 -31.36
C ASP A 401 1.11 9.70 -30.48
N LEU A 402 1.82 8.62 -30.14
CA LEU A 402 2.99 8.64 -29.28
C LEU A 402 4.22 8.10 -30.01
N SER A 403 5.39 8.70 -29.77
CA SER A 403 6.66 8.10 -30.18
C SER A 403 7.05 6.96 -29.24
N MET A 404 7.89 6.04 -29.73
CA MET A 404 8.42 4.94 -28.92
C MET A 404 9.08 5.42 -27.61
N GLU A 405 9.89 6.49 -27.67
CA GLU A 405 10.56 7.06 -26.50
C GLU A 405 9.58 7.69 -25.51
N ALA A 406 8.56 8.39 -26.01
CA ALA A 406 7.53 8.99 -25.17
C ALA A 406 6.68 7.93 -24.48
N PHE A 407 6.32 6.87 -25.20
CA PHE A 407 5.56 5.75 -24.64
C PHE A 407 6.37 5.02 -23.57
N GLU A 408 7.66 4.76 -23.80
CA GLU A 408 8.55 4.12 -22.82
C GLU A 408 8.67 4.94 -21.53
N LYS A 409 8.88 6.26 -21.65
CA LYS A 409 8.90 7.14 -20.48
C LYS A 409 7.55 7.24 -19.77
N MET A 410 6.46 7.16 -20.53
CA MET A 410 5.11 7.16 -19.98
C MET A 410 4.86 5.90 -19.14
N ILE A 411 5.21 4.70 -19.63
CA ILE A 411 5.02 3.46 -18.85
C ILE A 411 5.98 3.33 -17.66
N GLU A 412 7.16 3.96 -17.71
CA GLU A 412 8.04 4.10 -16.54
C GLU A 412 7.48 5.03 -15.47
N TYR A 413 6.73 6.06 -15.88
CA TYR A 413 6.09 7.02 -14.98
C TYR A 413 4.80 6.46 -14.35
N MET A 414 4.07 5.64 -15.10
CA MET A 414 2.85 4.96 -14.63
C MET A 414 3.17 3.96 -13.53
#